data_AF-A0A2D3WA87-F1
#
_entry.id   AF-A0A2D3WA87-F1
#
_cell.length_a   1.000
_cell.length_b   1.000
_cell.length_c   1.000
_cell.angle_alpha   90.00
_cell.angle_beta   90.00
_cell.angle_gamma   90.00
#
_symmetry.space_group_name_H-M   'P 1'
#
loop_
_entity.id
_entity.type
_entity.pdbx_description
1 polymer ?
#
loop_
_entity_poly.entity_id
_entity_poly.type
_entity_poly.pdbx_seq_one_letter_code
_entity_poly.pdbx_strand_id
1 'polypeptide(L)'
;MRVANKTPLPVLEQKVIAFLSNYAKDAYALHVTTPHLAKTSLEMNHLYEDLGFANRVQMGKYMQEHFPTLCAIKPADKLWKKFIYDSIGEIAPACENCSDQDNCWACRV
;
A
#
# COMPACT_ATOMS: atom_id res chain seq x y z
N MET A 1 1.82 -13.14 19.44
CA MET A 1 3.24 -12.76 19.32
C MET A 1 3.31 -11.66 18.26
N ARG A 2 3.61 -10.40 18.63
CA ARG A 2 3.58 -9.27 17.70
C ARG A 2 4.75 -9.40 16.72
N VAL A 3 4.47 -9.61 15.45
CA VAL A 3 5.51 -9.68 14.41
C VAL A 3 5.92 -8.24 14.09
N ALA A 4 6.99 -7.77 14.74
CA ALA A 4 7.58 -6.47 14.40
C ALA A 4 8.22 -6.57 13.00
N ASN A 5 7.88 -5.65 12.10
CA ASN A 5 8.65 -5.52 10.87
C ASN A 5 10.05 -4.99 11.25
N LYS A 6 11.09 -5.80 11.02
CA LYS A 6 12.49 -5.45 11.32
C LYS A 6 13.15 -4.66 10.19
N THR A 7 12.46 -4.46 9.07
CA THR A 7 12.98 -3.77 7.89
C THR A 7 12.95 -2.25 8.13
N PRO A 8 14.09 -1.54 7.98
CA PRO A 8 14.12 -0.08 8.13
C PRO A 8 13.16 0.62 7.15
N LEU A 9 12.50 1.68 7.60
CA LEU A 9 11.53 2.44 6.78
C LEU A 9 12.08 2.84 5.39
N PRO A 10 13.33 3.33 5.23
CA PRO A 10 13.86 3.68 3.91
C PRO A 10 13.98 2.47 2.97
N VAL A 11 14.24 1.28 3.52
CA VAL A 11 14.32 0.03 2.75
C VAL A 11 12.93 -0.44 2.34
N LEU A 12 11.94 -0.30 3.24
CA LEU A 12 10.54 -0.57 2.91
C LEU A 12 10.04 0.35 1.80
N GLU A 13 10.34 1.64 1.88
CA GLU A 13 10.00 2.62 0.84
C GLU A 13 10.52 2.17 -0.53
N GLN A 14 11.82 1.83 -0.60
CA GLN A 14 12.45 1.39 -1.85
C GLN A 14 11.83 0.10 -2.40
N LYS A 15 11.49 -0.86 -1.53
CA LYS A 15 10.79 -2.09 -1.95
C LYS A 15 9.42 -1.79 -2.54
N VAL A 16 8.64 -0.91 -1.90
CA VAL A 16 7.33 -0.50 -2.40
C VAL A 16 7.46 0.25 -3.73
N ILE A 17 8.43 1.18 -3.85
CA ILE A 17 8.73 1.88 -5.10
C ILE A 17 9.06 0.89 -6.20
N ALA A 18 10.00 -0.03 -5.96
CA ALA A 18 10.41 -1.02 -6.94
C ALA A 18 9.23 -1.89 -7.39
N PHE A 19 8.38 -2.31 -6.45
CA PHE A 19 7.18 -3.08 -6.75
C PHE A 19 6.19 -2.30 -7.63
N LEU A 20 5.76 -1.12 -7.18
CA LEU A 20 4.79 -0.29 -7.91
C LEU A 20 5.31 0.15 -9.28
N SER A 21 6.61 0.39 -9.41
CA SER A 21 7.26 0.77 -10.66
C SER A 21 7.05 -0.27 -11.77
N ASN A 22 6.99 -1.56 -11.43
CA ASN A 22 6.73 -2.62 -12.40
C ASN A 22 5.30 -2.59 -12.97
N TYR A 23 4.37 -1.89 -12.30
CA TYR A 23 2.97 -1.80 -12.69
C TYR A 23 2.56 -0.38 -13.13
N ALA A 24 3.51 0.56 -13.15
CA ALA A 24 3.26 1.93 -13.57
C ALA A 24 2.84 1.95 -15.04
N LYS A 25 1.70 2.59 -15.33
CA LYS A 25 1.17 2.73 -16.69
C LYS A 25 2.02 3.65 -17.57
N ASP A 26 2.57 4.72 -16.99
CA ASP A 26 3.28 5.78 -17.70
C ASP A 26 4.42 6.37 -16.84
N ALA A 27 5.20 7.26 -17.44
CA ALA A 27 6.32 7.93 -16.77
C ALA A 27 5.87 8.78 -15.57
N TYR A 28 4.64 9.31 -15.59
CA TYR A 28 4.08 10.06 -14.47
C TYR A 28 3.80 9.14 -13.29
N ALA A 29 3.14 8.01 -13.53
CA ALA A 29 2.89 6.99 -12.53
C ALA A 29 4.20 6.45 -11.94
N LEU A 30 5.22 6.29 -12.76
CA LEU A 30 6.54 5.81 -12.34
C LEU A 30 7.30 6.83 -11.48
N HIS A 31 7.39 8.09 -11.90
CA HIS A 31 8.26 9.09 -11.27
C HIS A 31 7.56 9.96 -10.23
N VAL A 32 6.23 10.07 -10.27
CA VAL A 32 5.45 10.93 -9.37
C VAL A 32 4.57 10.09 -8.46
N THR A 33 3.66 9.31 -9.02
CA THR A 33 2.65 8.57 -8.26
C THR A 33 3.28 7.47 -7.40
N THR A 34 4.25 6.72 -7.93
CA THR A 34 4.92 5.62 -7.23
C THR A 34 5.68 6.06 -5.97
N PRO A 35 6.63 7.02 -6.02
CA PRO A 35 7.32 7.47 -4.81
C PRO A 35 6.37 8.15 -3.83
N HIS A 36 5.34 8.87 -4.32
CA HIS A 36 4.31 9.44 -3.46
C HIS A 36 3.53 8.36 -2.70
N LEU A 37 3.03 7.33 -3.41
CA LEU A 37 2.33 6.19 -2.80
C LEU A 37 3.22 5.44 -1.80
N ALA A 38 4.48 5.21 -2.15
CA ALA A 38 5.41 4.50 -1.28
C ALA A 38 5.62 5.23 0.04
N LYS A 39 5.89 6.54 -0.02
CA LYS A 39 6.03 7.38 1.17
C LYS A 39 4.75 7.40 2.00
N THR A 40 3.60 7.65 1.38
CA THR A 40 2.30 7.67 2.07
C THR A 40 1.93 6.30 2.64
N SER A 41 2.40 5.20 2.04
CA SER A 41 2.17 3.85 2.57
C SER A 41 2.93 3.55 3.87
N LEU A 42 3.91 4.37 4.23
CA LEU A 42 4.64 4.26 5.50
C LEU A 42 3.96 5.00 6.64
N GLU A 43 3.01 5.89 6.34
CA GLU A 43 2.26 6.68 7.32
C GLU A 43 1.33 5.80 8.19
N MET A 44 0.85 6.37 9.29
CA MET A 44 0.15 5.61 10.34
C MET A 44 -1.30 5.26 9.98
N ASN A 45 -1.99 6.04 9.15
CA ASN A 45 -3.41 5.82 8.87
C ASN A 45 -3.62 4.88 7.67
N HIS A 46 -4.87 4.77 7.22
CA HIS A 46 -5.15 4.09 5.97
C HIS A 46 -4.57 4.89 4.81
N LEU A 47 -4.01 4.18 3.84
CA LEU A 47 -3.37 4.78 2.66
C LEU A 47 -4.30 5.75 1.90
N TYR A 48 -5.61 5.50 1.87
CA TYR A 48 -6.54 6.43 1.22
C TYR A 48 -6.70 7.75 2.01
N GLU A 49 -6.67 7.70 3.35
CA GLU A 49 -6.80 8.89 4.21
C GLU A 49 -5.55 9.77 4.10
N ASP A 50 -4.38 9.14 4.17
CA ASP A 50 -3.11 9.85 4.07
C ASP A 50 -2.86 10.39 2.65
N LEU A 51 -3.48 9.79 1.61
CA LEU A 51 -3.52 10.35 0.24
C LEU A 51 -4.57 11.46 0.08
N GLY A 52 -5.40 11.74 1.09
CA GLY A 52 -6.44 12.76 1.06
C GLY A 52 -7.73 12.33 0.34
N PHE A 53 -7.95 11.04 0.12
CA PHE A 53 -9.19 10.53 -0.45
C PHE A 53 -10.29 10.41 0.61
N ALA A 54 -11.53 10.73 0.23
CA ALA A 54 -12.67 10.62 1.12
C ALA A 54 -13.08 9.16 1.40
N ASN A 55 -12.74 8.23 0.50
CA ASN A 55 -13.10 6.82 0.65
C ASN A 55 -12.23 5.88 -0.21
N ARG A 56 -12.33 4.58 0.08
CA ARG A 56 -11.65 3.50 -0.66
C ARG A 56 -11.98 3.44 -2.16
N VAL A 57 -13.16 3.91 -2.56
CA VAL A 57 -13.59 3.88 -3.97
C VAL A 57 -12.80 4.90 -4.79
N GLN A 58 -12.61 6.10 -4.25
CA GLN A 58 -11.77 7.13 -4.88
C GLN A 58 -10.32 6.64 -5.05
N MET A 59 -9.76 6.05 -3.99
CA MET A 59 -8.43 5.44 -4.08
C MET A 59 -8.38 4.32 -5.13
N GLY A 60 -9.41 3.46 -5.20
CA GLY A 60 -9.49 2.41 -6.21
C GLY A 60 -9.48 2.96 -7.64
N LYS A 61 -10.20 4.05 -7.89
CA LYS A 61 -10.18 4.74 -9.20
C LYS A 61 -8.81 5.32 -9.50
N TYR A 62 -8.18 5.99 -8.53
CA TYR A 62 -6.82 6.52 -8.66
C TYR A 62 -5.80 5.43 -9.00
N MET A 63 -5.86 4.30 -8.30
CA MET A 63 -5.02 3.14 -8.59
C MET A 63 -5.33 2.54 -9.96
N GLN A 64 -6.58 2.53 -10.41
CA GLN A 64 -6.96 2.04 -11.73
C GLN A 64 -6.44 2.94 -12.86
N GLU A 65 -6.37 4.25 -12.62
CA GLU A 65 -5.89 5.23 -13.59
C GLU A 65 -4.38 5.12 -13.81
N HIS A 66 -3.61 4.96 -12.72
CA HIS A 66 -2.14 4.92 -12.75
C HIS A 66 -1.52 3.50 -12.79
N PHE A 67 -2.21 2.52 -12.21
CA PHE A 67 -1.76 1.12 -12.09
C PHE A 67 -2.87 0.13 -12.50
N PRO A 68 -3.39 0.19 -13.74
CA PRO A 68 -4.51 -0.64 -14.20
C PRO A 68 -4.20 -2.14 -14.09
N THR A 69 -2.96 -2.55 -14.40
CA THR A 69 -2.51 -3.93 -14.31
C THR A 69 -2.49 -4.43 -12.87
N LEU A 70 -2.11 -3.57 -11.92
CA LEU A 70 -2.12 -3.90 -10.49
C LEU A 70 -3.56 -4.06 -9.98
N CYS A 71 -4.47 -3.19 -10.41
CA CYS A 71 -5.90 -3.30 -10.11
C CYS A 71 -6.52 -4.61 -10.60
N ALA A 72 -6.06 -5.15 -11.74
CA ALA A 72 -6.55 -6.43 -12.26
C ALA A 72 -6.12 -7.64 -11.41
N ILE A 73 -4.95 -7.55 -10.77
CA ILE A 73 -4.38 -8.64 -9.95
C ILE A 73 -4.89 -8.56 -8.50
N LYS A 74 -5.18 -7.34 -8.01
CA LYS A 74 -5.58 -7.13 -6.63
C LYS A 74 -6.96 -7.77 -6.34
N PRO A 75 -7.08 -8.58 -5.26
CA PRO A 75 -8.38 -9.07 -4.81
C PRO A 75 -9.30 -7.92 -4.37
N ALA A 76 -10.58 -7.97 -4.73
CA ALA A 76 -11.54 -6.89 -4.47
C ALA A 76 -11.66 -6.55 -2.98
N ASP A 77 -11.66 -7.57 -2.12
CA ASP A 77 -11.84 -7.38 -0.69
C ASP A 77 -10.57 -6.80 -0.02
N LYS A 78 -9.38 -7.12 -0.52
CA LYS A 78 -8.12 -6.76 0.18
C LYS A 78 -7.86 -5.25 0.19
N LEU A 79 -7.35 -4.70 1.29
CA LEU A 79 -6.90 -3.30 1.34
C LEU A 79 -5.63 -3.09 0.50
N TRP A 80 -5.50 -1.92 -0.12
CA TRP A 80 -4.35 -1.57 -0.97
C TRP A 80 -3.01 -1.64 -0.24
N LYS A 81 -2.91 -0.99 0.93
CA LYS A 81 -1.72 -1.01 1.77
C LYS A 81 -1.27 -2.45 2.00
N LYS A 82 -2.17 -3.28 2.53
CA LYS A 82 -1.90 -4.70 2.77
C LYS A 82 -1.49 -5.46 1.51
N PHE A 83 -2.20 -5.30 0.40
CA PHE A 83 -1.86 -5.98 -0.84
C PHE A 83 -0.45 -5.65 -1.34
N ILE A 84 -0.04 -4.38 -1.25
CA ILE A 84 1.30 -3.92 -1.63
C ILE A 84 2.36 -4.58 -0.74
N TYR A 85 2.20 -4.50 0.59
CA TYR A 85 3.14 -5.06 1.55
C TYR A 85 3.23 -6.59 1.46
N ASP A 86 2.08 -7.28 1.35
CA ASP A 86 2.04 -8.73 1.14
C ASP A 86 2.75 -9.13 -0.16
N SER A 87 2.67 -8.31 -1.21
CA SER A 87 3.33 -8.59 -2.51
C SER A 87 4.85 -8.44 -2.45
N ILE A 88 5.38 -7.62 -1.54
CA ILE A 88 6.83 -7.49 -1.31
C ILE A 88 7.34 -8.37 -0.16
N GLY A 89 6.47 -9.20 0.43
CA GLY A 89 6.80 -10.07 1.55
C GLY A 89 7.11 -9.34 2.86
N GLU A 90 6.56 -8.13 3.03
CA GLU A 90 6.79 -7.28 4.19
C GLU A 90 5.46 -6.98 4.91
N ILE A 91 5.54 -6.43 6.12
CA ILE A 91 4.37 -5.97 6.88
C ILE A 91 4.38 -4.45 6.92
N ALA A 92 3.24 -3.81 6.70
CA ALA A 92 3.17 -2.35 6.80
C ALA A 92 3.56 -1.90 8.21
N PRO A 93 4.47 -0.91 8.38
CA PRO A 93 4.97 -0.51 9.70
C PRO A 93 3.82 -0.08 10.62
N ALA A 94 2.87 0.70 10.09
CA ALA A 94 1.68 1.13 10.82
C ALA A 94 0.72 0.01 11.27
N CYS A 95 0.79 -1.19 10.67
CA CYS A 95 -0.06 -2.30 11.09
C CYS A 95 0.34 -2.87 12.46
N GLU A 96 1.55 -2.59 12.95
CA GLU A 96 2.04 -3.09 14.24
C GLU A 96 1.24 -2.55 15.45
N ASN A 97 0.68 -1.34 15.32
CA ASN A 97 -0.03 -0.62 16.39
C ASN A 97 -1.45 -0.18 15.98
N CYS A 98 -1.95 -0.67 14.84
CA CYS A 98 -3.27 -0.32 14.33
C CYS A 98 -4.38 -0.94 15.20
N SER A 99 -5.21 -0.11 15.82
CA SER A 99 -6.40 -0.54 16.57
C SER A 99 -7.52 -1.12 15.70
N ASP A 100 -7.43 -0.93 14.38
CA ASP A 100 -8.35 -1.49 13.37
C ASP A 100 -7.93 -2.89 12.87
N GLN A 101 -7.02 -3.57 13.58
CA GLN A 101 -6.65 -4.97 13.29
C GLN A 101 -7.87 -5.90 13.27
N ASP A 102 -8.88 -5.65 14.11
CA ASP A 102 -10.13 -6.42 14.16
C ASP A 102 -11.01 -6.24 12.91
N ASN A 103 -10.90 -5.08 12.24
CA ASN A 103 -11.64 -4.76 11.02
C ASN A 103 -10.83 -5.11 9.74
N CYS A 104 -9.51 -5.27 9.89
CA CYS A 104 -8.64 -5.96 8.95
C CYS A 104 -8.80 -7.48 9.12
N TRP A 105 -9.89 -8.04 8.58
CA TRP A 105 -10.28 -9.47 8.59
C TRP A 105 -9.23 -10.47 8.08
N ALA A 106 -8.03 -10.04 7.70
CA ALA A 106 -6.90 -10.90 7.34
C ALA A 106 -5.63 -10.67 8.19
N CYS A 107 -5.65 -9.86 9.25
CA CYS A 107 -4.52 -9.74 10.21
C CYS A 107 -4.62 -10.73 11.38
N ARG A 108 -5.46 -11.77 11.28
CA ARG A 108 -5.31 -12.96 12.12
C ARG A 108 -4.05 -13.70 11.70
N VAL A 109 -2.94 -13.38 12.37
CA VAL A 109 -1.87 -14.35 12.61
C VAL A 109 -2.36 -15.29 13.72
#